data_AF-A0AA42Z3X1-F1
#
_entry.id   AF-A0AA42Z3X1-F1
#
_cell.length_a   1.000
_cell.length_b   1.000
_cell.length_c   1.000
_cell.angle_alpha   90.00
_cell.angle_beta   90.00
_cell.angle_gamma   90.00
#
_symmetry.space_group_name_H-M   'P 1'
#
loop_
_entity.id
_entity.type
_entity.pdbx_description
1 polymer ?
#
loop_
_entity_poly.entity_id
_entity_poly.type
_entity_poly.pdbx_seq_one_letter_code
_entity_poly.pdbx_strand_id
1 'polypeptide(L)'
;MARGGRSPLVLDWFNITYRSVAGVLVGVVLLVAAAGGGWYYVKIYQPRAAASGAIDTAQRKLAEASRVADEAAPSHELLENANVSLREAEERYRSFSYEDARVAAMQSEQFSLKILRLAQGSDSGSHLVHFFRLEGDVRVKRSGEFAWETADSKMELKIGDQIKTASSASAQLLYFDGTVTTIQSGSLMEIRELFEDPVTKVRRVREKLNRGELVASTQNRNVDGSYHEVATEQVAARTEDEGQFSVTYNDQSKKASFSVFDGRLEVRTEGRRESLVAGERIRSNGKNLTGKQMLPAVVRLSAPRDQRVFIFENPDQETVTLTWETVPGAKSYRLEIADKPLFANPQYNALREGTSAVLTAIPEGVYFWRVAAISGQDVTGPYSSHRRFRVSSEKIRDSSDTEPPILEITDFVQVGATIIVNGRTEPGATLWADNEKLDVDHSGTFYAVIRLRKEGNNDLRFVAQDTAGNETELIKSTYVEFF
;
A
#
# COMPACT_ATOMS: atom_id res chain seq x y z
N MET A 1 -17.72 59.93 -70.56
CA MET A 1 -16.35 59.62 -71.02
C MET A 1 -15.45 59.48 -69.79
N ALA A 2 -14.72 58.35 -69.71
CA ALA A 2 -13.41 58.06 -69.07
C ALA A 2 -12.90 58.95 -67.92
N ARG A 3 -12.26 58.47 -66.84
CA ARG A 3 -11.68 57.16 -66.45
C ARG A 3 -11.41 57.23 -64.94
N GLY A 4 -11.68 56.14 -64.19
CA GLY A 4 -11.30 56.01 -62.79
C GLY A 4 -9.80 55.70 -62.62
N GLY A 5 -9.16 56.38 -61.66
CA GLY A 5 -7.79 56.11 -61.21
C GLY A 5 -7.79 55.15 -60.03
N ARG A 6 -7.12 54.00 -60.19
CA ARG A 6 -6.83 53.03 -59.13
C ARG A 6 -5.54 53.43 -58.41
N SER A 7 -5.52 53.37 -57.07
CA SER A 7 -4.32 53.45 -56.25
C SER A 7 -3.43 52.22 -56.49
N PRO A 8 -2.11 52.36 -56.69
CA PRO A 8 -1.23 51.21 -56.90
C PRO A 8 -0.92 50.50 -55.57
N LEU A 9 -1.08 49.17 -55.57
CA LEU A 9 -0.54 48.27 -54.55
C LEU A 9 1.00 48.37 -54.55
N VAL A 10 1.57 48.77 -53.42
CA VAL A 10 3.02 48.65 -53.17
C VAL A 10 3.28 47.19 -52.80
N LEU A 11 3.84 46.42 -53.75
CA LEU A 11 4.39 45.09 -53.50
C LEU A 11 5.87 45.26 -53.16
N ASP A 12 6.23 45.11 -51.88
CA ASP A 12 7.61 45.03 -51.43
C ASP A 12 8.20 43.67 -51.84
N TRP A 13 9.19 43.70 -52.73
CA TRP A 13 9.93 42.52 -53.15
C TRP A 13 11.07 42.27 -52.16
N PHE A 14 10.95 41.22 -51.33
CA PHE A 14 12.07 40.76 -50.51
C PHE A 14 13.00 39.85 -51.34
N ASN A 15 14.21 40.31 -51.61
CA ASN A 15 15.26 39.48 -52.23
C ASN A 15 15.83 38.52 -51.17
N ILE A 16 15.34 37.28 -51.18
CA ILE A 16 15.89 36.21 -50.36
C ILE A 16 17.15 35.69 -51.07
N THR A 17 18.32 35.92 -50.48
CA THR A 17 19.59 35.43 -51.06
C THR A 17 19.66 33.91 -50.99
N TYR A 18 20.17 33.26 -52.04
CA TYR A 18 20.26 31.79 -52.12
C TYR A 18 20.97 31.16 -50.90
N ARG A 19 21.95 31.88 -50.30
CA ARG A 19 22.63 31.47 -49.07
C ARG A 19 21.69 31.40 -47.85
N SER A 20 20.73 32.32 -47.72
CA SER A 20 19.76 32.32 -46.62
C SER A 20 18.75 31.17 -46.74
N VAL A 21 18.29 30.84 -47.97
CA VAL A 21 17.45 29.65 -48.22
C VAL A 21 18.22 28.36 -47.93
N ALA A 22 19.47 28.27 -48.37
CA ALA A 22 20.32 27.11 -48.11
C ALA A 22 20.58 26.90 -46.60
N GLY A 23 20.82 27.99 -45.84
CA GLY A 23 20.99 27.92 -44.39
C GLY A 23 19.73 27.43 -43.65
N VAL A 24 18.56 27.90 -44.05
CA VAL A 24 17.28 27.42 -43.50
C VAL A 24 17.03 25.95 -43.83
N LEU A 25 17.31 25.52 -45.07
CA LEU A 25 17.19 24.11 -45.47
C LEU A 25 18.12 23.20 -44.66
N VAL A 26 19.38 23.59 -44.46
CA VAL A 26 20.32 22.85 -43.61
C VAL A 26 19.82 22.78 -42.17
N GLY A 27 19.31 23.89 -41.62
CA GLY A 27 18.72 23.92 -40.27
C GLY A 27 17.52 22.97 -40.12
N VAL A 28 16.62 22.94 -41.11
CA VAL A 28 15.47 22.02 -41.13
C VAL A 28 15.94 20.56 -41.22
N VAL A 29 16.92 20.25 -42.06
CA VAL A 29 17.47 18.90 -42.18
C VAL A 29 18.11 18.44 -40.86
N LEU A 30 18.84 19.32 -40.18
CA LEU A 30 19.44 19.00 -38.88
C LEU A 30 18.38 18.80 -37.79
N LEU A 31 17.31 19.61 -37.77
CA LEU A 31 16.19 19.43 -36.84
C LEU A 31 15.45 18.11 -37.09
N VAL A 32 15.20 17.75 -38.35
CA VAL A 32 14.59 16.46 -38.72
C VAL A 32 15.51 15.30 -38.34
N ALA A 33 16.82 15.43 -38.55
CA ALA A 33 17.79 14.42 -38.13
C ALA A 33 17.88 14.28 -36.60
N ALA A 34 17.84 15.38 -35.85
CA ALA A 34 17.83 15.37 -34.40
C ALA A 34 16.52 14.77 -33.84
N ALA A 35 15.36 15.14 -34.41
CA ALA A 35 14.08 14.55 -34.06
C ALA A 35 14.01 13.06 -34.42
N GLY A 36 14.53 12.66 -35.58
CA GLY A 36 14.66 11.27 -35.99
C GLY A 36 15.61 10.47 -35.10
N GLY A 37 16.73 11.07 -34.67
CA GLY A 37 17.67 10.50 -33.71
C GLY A 37 17.06 10.32 -32.32
N GLY A 38 16.34 11.32 -31.82
CA GLY A 38 15.58 11.23 -30.57
C GLY A 38 14.46 10.18 -30.63
N TRP A 39 13.72 10.12 -31.74
CA TRP A 39 12.71 9.09 -31.99
C TRP A 39 13.33 7.69 -32.04
N TYR A 40 14.45 7.50 -32.74
CA TYR A 40 15.19 6.23 -32.78
C TYR A 40 15.72 5.82 -31.40
N TYR A 41 16.24 6.78 -30.63
CA TYR A 41 16.75 6.52 -29.28
C TYR A 41 15.64 6.02 -28.33
N VAL A 42 14.48 6.69 -28.33
CA VAL A 42 13.33 6.34 -27.47
C VAL A 42 12.59 5.09 -27.97
N LYS A 43 12.41 4.93 -29.29
CA LYS A 43 11.59 3.83 -29.84
C LYS A 43 12.35 2.55 -30.12
N ILE A 44 13.68 2.60 -30.29
CA ILE A 44 14.47 1.43 -30.71
C ILE A 44 15.61 1.15 -29.72
N TYR A 45 16.39 2.15 -29.32
CA TYR A 45 17.57 1.91 -28.47
C TYR A 45 17.20 1.56 -27.03
N GLN A 46 16.32 2.34 -26.38
CA GLN A 46 15.89 2.07 -25.01
C GLN A 46 15.20 0.70 -24.83
N PRO A 47 14.20 0.32 -25.66
CA PRO A 47 13.56 -0.99 -25.55
C PRO A 47 14.54 -2.15 -25.76
N ARG A 48 15.47 -2.02 -26.72
CA ARG A 48 16.49 -3.03 -26.98
C ARG A 48 17.43 -3.23 -25.79
N ALA A 49 17.93 -2.14 -25.21
CA ALA A 49 18.83 -2.21 -24.06
C ALA A 49 18.13 -2.83 -22.83
N ALA A 50 16.88 -2.44 -22.58
CA ALA A 50 16.06 -3.01 -21.51
C ALA A 50 15.79 -4.51 -21.71
N ALA A 51 15.44 -4.92 -22.93
CA ALA A 51 15.22 -6.33 -23.27
C ALA A 51 16.49 -7.17 -23.12
N SER A 52 17.64 -6.66 -23.59
CA SER A 52 18.93 -7.34 -23.43
C SER A 52 19.29 -7.54 -21.96
N GLY A 53 19.15 -6.49 -21.13
CA GLY A 53 19.44 -6.58 -19.70
C GLY A 53 18.50 -7.53 -18.94
N ALA A 54 17.23 -7.59 -19.35
CA ALA A 54 16.27 -8.54 -18.79
C ALA A 54 16.64 -9.99 -19.17
N ILE A 55 17.02 -10.26 -20.42
CA ILE A 55 17.46 -11.59 -20.88
C ILE A 55 18.71 -12.03 -20.11
N ASP A 56 19.72 -11.16 -19.97
CA ASP A 56 20.94 -11.47 -19.23
C ASP A 56 20.65 -11.81 -17.75
N THR A 57 19.67 -11.14 -17.15
CA THR A 57 19.24 -11.40 -15.77
C THR A 57 18.48 -12.71 -15.66
N ALA A 58 17.54 -12.97 -16.56
CA ALA A 58 16.80 -14.22 -16.65
C ALA A 58 17.73 -15.42 -16.84
N GLN A 59 18.71 -15.34 -17.74
CA GLN A 59 19.72 -16.38 -17.96
C GLN A 59 20.50 -16.71 -16.68
N ARG A 60 20.99 -15.67 -15.98
CA ARG A 60 21.72 -15.86 -14.71
C ARG A 60 20.85 -16.54 -13.65
N LYS A 61 19.59 -16.09 -13.50
CA LYS A 61 18.67 -16.66 -12.51
C LYS A 61 18.24 -18.08 -12.85
N LEU A 62 18.00 -18.38 -14.12
CA LEU A 62 17.69 -19.74 -14.56
C LEU A 62 18.86 -20.68 -14.31
N ALA A 63 20.09 -20.24 -14.60
CA ALA A 63 21.30 -21.03 -14.33
C ALA A 63 21.51 -21.30 -12.84
N GLU A 64 21.16 -20.35 -11.97
CA GLU A 64 21.15 -20.51 -10.52
C GLU A 64 20.07 -21.53 -10.10
N ALA A 65 18.84 -21.35 -10.58
CA ALA A 65 17.67 -22.19 -10.29
C ALA A 65 17.87 -23.65 -10.71
N SER A 66 18.45 -23.87 -11.89
CA SER A 66 18.70 -25.21 -12.45
C SER A 66 19.63 -26.06 -11.58
N ARG A 67 20.49 -25.43 -10.77
CA ARG A 67 21.42 -26.15 -9.87
C ARG A 67 20.76 -26.65 -8.60
N VAL A 68 19.62 -26.07 -8.23
CA VAL A 68 18.93 -26.35 -6.96
C VAL A 68 17.53 -26.94 -7.15
N ALA A 69 17.08 -27.06 -8.41
CA ALA A 69 15.79 -27.66 -8.74
C ALA A 69 15.82 -29.17 -8.42
N ASP A 70 15.01 -29.59 -7.44
CA ASP A 70 14.77 -31.01 -7.17
C ASP A 70 13.86 -31.66 -8.22
N GLU A 71 13.89 -32.99 -8.34
CA GLU A 71 13.06 -33.78 -9.27
C GLU A 71 11.56 -33.79 -8.91
N ALA A 72 11.16 -33.11 -7.84
CA ALA A 72 9.77 -32.99 -7.43
C ALA A 72 8.94 -32.17 -8.43
N ALA A 73 7.67 -32.54 -8.61
CA ALA A 73 6.77 -32.01 -9.63
C ALA A 73 6.69 -30.46 -9.70
N PRO A 74 6.65 -29.68 -8.59
CA PRO A 74 6.59 -28.22 -8.69
C PRO A 74 7.87 -27.60 -9.29
N SER A 75 9.04 -28.14 -8.95
CA SER A 75 10.34 -27.61 -9.40
C SER A 75 10.61 -27.96 -10.86
N HIS A 76 10.20 -29.15 -11.31
CA HIS A 76 10.38 -29.59 -12.69
C HIS A 76 9.55 -28.76 -13.68
N GLU A 77 8.26 -28.58 -13.41
CA GLU A 77 7.36 -27.79 -14.28
C GLU A 77 7.79 -26.31 -14.35
N LEU A 78 8.15 -25.72 -13.21
CA LEU A 78 8.66 -24.34 -13.18
C LEU A 78 9.95 -24.19 -13.98
N LEU A 79 10.83 -25.19 -13.93
CA LEU A 79 12.08 -25.15 -14.68
C LEU A 79 11.82 -25.24 -16.19
N GLU A 80 10.86 -26.07 -16.61
CA GLU A 80 10.43 -26.14 -18.00
C GLU A 80 9.86 -24.79 -18.47
N ASN A 81 8.93 -24.21 -17.70
CA ASN A 81 8.32 -22.91 -18.00
C ASN A 81 9.38 -21.80 -18.08
N ALA A 82 10.34 -21.78 -17.16
CA ALA A 82 11.44 -20.81 -17.19
C ALA A 82 12.29 -20.92 -18.47
N ASN A 83 12.60 -22.15 -18.90
CA ASN A 83 13.33 -22.42 -20.13
C ASN A 83 12.51 -22.06 -21.39
N VAL A 84 11.20 -22.30 -21.39
CA VAL A 84 10.30 -21.89 -22.49
C VAL A 84 10.29 -20.37 -22.61
N SER A 85 10.01 -19.66 -21.52
CA SER A 85 9.95 -18.19 -21.52
C SER A 85 11.28 -17.55 -21.91
N LEU A 86 12.43 -18.11 -21.51
CA LEU A 86 13.73 -17.60 -21.93
C LEU A 86 13.94 -17.76 -23.44
N ARG A 87 13.60 -18.93 -24.00
CA ARG A 87 13.69 -19.16 -25.44
C ARG A 87 12.80 -18.18 -26.22
N GLU A 88 11.57 -17.98 -25.75
CA GLU A 88 10.68 -16.99 -26.33
C GLU A 88 11.27 -15.57 -26.27
N ALA A 89 11.91 -15.20 -25.16
CA ALA A 89 12.57 -13.91 -25.01
C ALA A 89 13.67 -13.71 -26.06
N GLU A 90 14.54 -14.70 -26.23
CA GLU A 90 15.64 -14.67 -27.20
C GLU A 90 15.14 -14.66 -28.66
N GLU A 91 14.05 -15.37 -28.95
CA GLU A 91 13.39 -15.35 -30.27
C GLU A 91 12.75 -13.99 -30.57
N ARG A 92 11.99 -13.45 -29.62
CA ARG A 92 11.36 -12.12 -29.73
C ARG A 92 12.42 -11.03 -29.88
N TYR A 93 13.54 -11.13 -29.15
CA TYR A 93 14.66 -10.20 -29.27
C TYR A 93 15.30 -10.24 -30.65
N ARG A 94 15.51 -11.44 -31.20
CA ARG A 94 16.01 -11.64 -32.59
C ARG A 94 15.03 -11.11 -33.64
N SER A 95 13.74 -11.16 -33.36
CA SER A 95 12.68 -10.61 -34.22
C SER A 95 12.50 -9.10 -34.12
N PHE A 96 13.34 -8.39 -33.36
CA PHE A 96 13.23 -6.95 -33.06
C PHE A 96 11.99 -6.56 -32.23
N SER A 97 11.28 -7.54 -31.66
CA SER A 97 10.13 -7.34 -30.76
C SER A 97 10.61 -7.17 -29.33
N TYR A 98 11.27 -6.04 -29.04
CA TYR A 98 12.03 -5.86 -27.80
C TYR A 98 11.18 -5.82 -26.53
N GLU A 99 9.99 -5.21 -26.55
CA GLU A 99 9.10 -5.24 -25.38
C GLU A 99 8.59 -6.65 -25.08
N ASP A 100 8.18 -7.37 -26.13
CA ASP A 100 7.76 -8.76 -26.01
C ASP A 100 8.89 -9.67 -25.50
N ALA A 101 10.11 -9.41 -25.95
CA ALA A 101 11.31 -10.09 -25.48
C ALA A 101 11.58 -9.82 -23.99
N ARG A 102 11.46 -8.56 -23.57
CA ARG A 102 11.60 -8.15 -22.17
C ARG A 102 10.58 -8.85 -21.28
N VAL A 103 9.31 -8.92 -21.71
CA VAL A 103 8.24 -9.59 -20.96
C VAL A 103 8.52 -11.08 -20.79
N ALA A 104 8.87 -11.77 -21.87
CA ALA A 104 9.20 -13.19 -21.80
C ALA A 104 10.46 -13.46 -20.94
N ALA A 105 11.45 -12.56 -20.96
CA ALA A 105 12.62 -12.65 -20.09
C ALA A 105 12.23 -12.50 -18.61
N MET A 106 11.37 -11.53 -18.29
CA MET A 106 10.87 -11.35 -16.92
C MET A 106 10.08 -12.57 -16.42
N GLN A 107 9.26 -13.21 -17.26
CA GLN A 107 8.57 -14.45 -16.91
C GLN A 107 9.56 -15.56 -16.54
N SER A 108 10.60 -15.74 -17.36
CA SER A 108 11.67 -16.71 -17.09
C SER A 108 12.38 -16.43 -15.76
N GLU A 109 12.69 -15.17 -15.48
CA GLU A 109 13.27 -14.74 -14.21
C GLU A 109 12.35 -15.09 -13.03
N GLN A 110 11.05 -14.83 -13.12
CA GLN A 110 10.10 -15.11 -12.04
C GLN A 110 9.97 -16.61 -11.72
N PHE A 111 9.89 -17.46 -12.75
CA PHE A 111 9.90 -18.91 -12.56
C PHE A 111 11.20 -19.38 -11.91
N SER A 112 12.33 -18.84 -12.35
CA SER A 112 13.65 -19.14 -11.78
C SER A 112 13.75 -18.74 -10.31
N LEU A 113 13.26 -17.55 -9.94
CA LEU A 113 13.19 -17.09 -8.56
C LEU A 113 12.27 -17.97 -7.71
N LYS A 114 11.17 -18.49 -8.27
CA LYS A 114 10.27 -19.41 -7.56
C LYS A 114 10.97 -20.74 -7.21
N ILE A 115 11.74 -21.30 -8.14
CA ILE A 115 12.56 -22.50 -7.90
C ILE A 115 13.61 -22.27 -6.81
N LEU A 116 14.33 -21.15 -6.87
CA LEU A 116 15.32 -20.79 -5.85
C LEU A 116 14.70 -20.69 -4.45
N ARG A 117 13.47 -20.19 -4.34
CA ARG A 117 12.70 -20.18 -3.09
C ARG A 117 12.31 -21.59 -2.66
N LEU A 118 11.77 -22.42 -3.55
CA LEU A 118 11.40 -23.81 -3.24
C LEU A 118 12.58 -24.59 -2.64
N ALA A 119 13.76 -24.48 -3.26
CA ALA A 119 14.97 -25.18 -2.83
C ALA A 119 15.50 -24.75 -1.44
N GLN A 120 15.20 -23.52 -1.01
CA GLN A 120 15.54 -23.04 0.33
C GLN A 120 14.57 -23.54 1.42
N GLY A 121 13.67 -24.49 1.09
CA GLY A 121 12.57 -24.88 1.99
C GLY A 121 11.55 -23.75 2.18
N SER A 122 11.55 -22.76 1.29
CA SER A 122 10.63 -21.62 1.28
C SER A 122 9.49 -21.79 0.27
N ASP A 123 8.96 -23.02 0.16
CA ASP A 123 7.59 -23.25 -0.34
C ASP A 123 6.50 -22.61 0.58
N SER A 124 6.93 -21.73 1.49
CA SER A 124 6.06 -20.76 2.15
C SER A 124 5.56 -19.66 1.20
N GLY A 125 6.09 -19.57 -0.04
CA GLY A 125 5.74 -18.55 -1.02
C GLY A 125 4.25 -18.45 -1.39
N SER A 126 3.43 -19.47 -1.10
CA SER A 126 1.98 -19.42 -1.31
C SER A 126 1.19 -18.88 -0.12
N HIS A 127 1.79 -18.77 1.08
CA HIS A 127 1.09 -18.37 2.32
C HIS A 127 1.84 -17.32 3.14
N LEU A 128 2.57 -16.42 2.48
CA LEU A 128 3.38 -15.42 3.18
C LEU A 128 2.53 -14.35 3.87
N VAL A 129 2.95 -13.98 5.08
CA VAL A 129 2.43 -12.80 5.79
C VAL A 129 3.57 -11.81 5.89
N HIS A 130 3.32 -10.57 5.46
CA HIS A 130 4.33 -9.52 5.47
C HIS A 130 3.91 -8.38 6.37
N PHE A 131 4.90 -7.71 6.97
CA PHE A 131 4.64 -6.40 7.56
C PHE A 131 4.35 -5.39 6.44
N PHE A 132 3.12 -4.89 6.41
CA PHE A 132 2.75 -3.79 5.55
C PHE A 132 3.21 -2.44 6.14
N ARG A 133 3.07 -2.26 7.45
CA ARG A 133 3.48 -1.02 8.14
C ARG A 133 3.94 -1.31 9.55
N LEU A 134 4.97 -0.59 9.98
CA LEU A 134 5.55 -0.67 11.32
C LEU A 134 5.66 0.72 11.92
N GLU A 135 5.11 0.92 13.11
CA GLU A 135 5.26 2.16 13.87
C GLU A 135 5.74 1.81 15.29
N GLY A 136 6.84 2.41 15.75
CA GLY A 136 7.39 2.19 17.10
C GLY A 136 8.13 0.86 17.27
N ASP A 137 8.32 0.43 18.53
CA ASP A 137 8.99 -0.84 18.87
C ASP A 137 8.03 -2.02 18.67
N VAL A 138 8.15 -2.67 17.51
CA VAL A 138 7.48 -3.91 17.15
C VAL A 138 8.53 -5.02 17.17
N ARG A 139 8.21 -6.13 17.82
CA ARG A 139 9.12 -7.29 17.92
C ARG A 139 8.46 -8.56 17.46
N VAL A 140 9.27 -9.41 16.85
CA VAL A 140 8.90 -10.76 16.44
C VAL A 140 9.66 -11.76 17.29
N LYS A 141 9.01 -12.86 17.64
CA LYS A 141 9.65 -14.05 18.17
C LYS A 141 9.34 -15.19 17.23
N ARG A 142 10.38 -15.74 16.61
CA ARG A 142 10.25 -16.83 15.65
C ARG A 142 9.78 -18.11 16.30
N SER A 143 9.04 -18.90 15.56
CA SER A 143 8.62 -20.25 15.98
C SER A 143 9.84 -21.08 16.39
N GLY A 144 9.80 -21.67 17.60
CA GLY A 144 10.90 -22.49 18.14
C GLY A 144 12.08 -21.69 18.71
N GLU A 145 12.14 -20.38 18.49
CA GLU A 145 13.16 -19.53 19.09
C GLU A 145 12.71 -18.97 20.44
N PHE A 146 13.67 -18.54 21.26
CA PHE A 146 13.41 -17.96 22.57
C PHE A 146 13.52 -16.43 22.60
N ALA A 147 14.28 -15.85 21.66
CA ALA A 147 14.59 -14.43 21.61
C ALA A 147 13.53 -13.62 20.86
N TRP A 148 13.42 -12.35 21.24
CA TRP A 148 12.66 -11.35 20.49
C TRP A 148 13.63 -10.57 19.62
N GLU A 149 13.33 -10.46 18.34
CA GLU A 149 14.03 -9.61 17.38
C GLU A 149 13.16 -8.39 17.01
N THR A 150 13.80 -7.30 16.60
CA THR A 150 13.10 -6.12 16.10
C THR A 150 12.46 -6.45 14.75
N ALA A 151 11.18 -6.13 14.58
CA ALA A 151 10.50 -6.35 13.31
C ALA A 151 11.08 -5.46 12.21
N ASP A 152 11.18 -6.01 11.01
CA ASP A 152 11.61 -5.32 9.79
C ASP A 152 10.60 -5.58 8.67
N SER A 153 10.39 -4.62 7.76
CA SER A 153 9.40 -4.74 6.69
C SER A 153 9.69 -5.88 5.71
N LYS A 154 10.95 -6.32 5.62
CA LYS A 154 11.39 -7.45 4.78
C LYS A 154 11.18 -8.80 5.45
N MET A 155 10.78 -8.83 6.72
CA MET A 155 10.51 -10.08 7.41
C MET A 155 9.25 -10.73 6.86
N GLU A 156 9.42 -11.95 6.35
CA GLU A 156 8.33 -12.88 6.13
C GLU A 156 7.95 -13.53 7.46
N LEU A 157 6.66 -13.51 7.81
CA LEU A 157 6.13 -14.14 9.01
C LEU A 157 5.52 -15.50 8.67
N LYS A 158 5.74 -16.47 9.56
CA LYS A 158 5.30 -17.86 9.39
C LYS A 158 4.43 -18.35 10.54
N ILE A 159 3.84 -19.52 10.35
CA ILE A 159 3.08 -20.21 11.41
C ILE A 159 3.97 -20.40 12.65
N GLY A 160 3.44 -20.03 13.81
CA GLY A 160 4.11 -20.08 15.12
C GLY A 160 4.84 -18.79 15.49
N ASP A 161 5.04 -17.86 14.56
CA ASP A 161 5.64 -16.57 14.87
C ASP A 161 4.71 -15.75 15.77
N GLN A 162 5.31 -15.11 16.78
CA GLN A 162 4.62 -14.20 17.70
C GLN A 162 5.04 -12.77 17.43
N ILE A 163 4.07 -11.87 17.43
CA ILE A 163 4.27 -10.44 17.17
C ILE A 163 3.81 -9.66 18.38
N LYS A 164 4.67 -8.78 18.89
CA LYS A 164 4.40 -7.92 20.04
C LYS A 164 4.60 -6.46 19.67
N THR A 165 3.65 -5.61 20.04
CA THR A 165 3.76 -4.15 19.94
C THR A 165 3.95 -3.56 21.34
N ALA A 166 4.89 -2.62 21.49
CA ALA A 166 5.00 -1.79 22.68
C ALA A 166 3.77 -0.86 22.86
N SER A 167 3.70 -0.14 23.98
CA SER A 167 2.58 0.77 24.31
C SER A 167 2.46 1.97 23.38
N SER A 168 3.52 2.30 22.63
CA SER A 168 3.59 3.38 21.63
C SER A 168 3.94 2.82 20.26
N ALA A 169 3.50 1.59 19.97
CA ALA A 169 3.81 0.90 18.72
C ALA A 169 2.55 0.30 18.09
N SER A 170 2.55 0.11 16.77
CA SER A 170 1.48 -0.53 16.01
C SER A 170 2.10 -1.21 14.79
N ALA A 171 1.46 -2.27 14.32
CA ALA A 171 1.89 -2.97 13.11
C ALA A 171 0.69 -3.32 12.24
N GLN A 172 0.88 -3.31 10.93
CA GLN A 172 -0.06 -3.88 9.97
C GLN A 172 0.59 -5.06 9.27
N LEU A 173 -0.17 -6.15 9.19
CA LEU A 173 0.18 -7.36 8.47
C LEU A 173 -0.70 -7.49 7.23
N LEU A 174 -0.10 -7.84 6.10
CA LEU A 174 -0.80 -8.26 4.89
C LEU A 174 -0.66 -9.78 4.74
N TYR A 175 -1.79 -10.47 4.71
CA TYR A 175 -1.87 -11.91 4.51
C TYR A 175 -2.02 -12.24 3.02
N PHE A 176 -1.64 -13.46 2.64
CA PHE A 176 -1.70 -13.96 1.27
C PHE A 176 -3.13 -14.02 0.68
N ASP A 177 -4.16 -14.05 1.54
CA ASP A 177 -5.57 -13.99 1.15
C ASP A 177 -6.06 -12.54 0.92
N GLY A 178 -5.19 -11.54 1.10
CA GLY A 178 -5.49 -10.12 0.99
C GLY A 178 -6.06 -9.50 2.26
N THR A 179 -6.21 -10.28 3.35
CA THR A 179 -6.62 -9.75 4.65
C THR A 179 -5.53 -8.83 5.20
N VAL A 180 -5.93 -7.67 5.73
CA VAL A 180 -5.06 -6.75 6.45
C VAL A 180 -5.42 -6.76 7.92
N THR A 181 -4.45 -7.13 8.76
CA THR A 181 -4.59 -7.12 10.21
C THR A 181 -3.77 -6.01 10.83
N THR A 182 -4.40 -5.11 11.58
CA THR A 182 -3.74 -4.08 12.38
C THR A 182 -3.63 -4.54 13.83
N ILE A 183 -2.40 -4.69 14.32
CA ILE A 183 -2.07 -5.00 15.70
C ILE A 183 -1.89 -3.68 16.45
N GLN A 184 -2.84 -3.34 17.34
CA GLN A 184 -2.82 -2.08 18.09
C GLN A 184 -1.74 -2.09 19.18
N SER A 185 -1.48 -0.93 19.80
CA SER A 185 -0.48 -0.79 20.85
C SER A 185 -0.67 -1.70 22.06
N GLY A 186 0.44 -2.19 22.62
CA GLY A 186 0.46 -3.04 23.81
C GLY A 186 -0.03 -4.48 23.58
N SER A 187 -0.09 -4.92 22.33
CA SER A 187 -0.70 -6.20 21.94
C SER A 187 0.33 -7.31 21.74
N LEU A 188 -0.14 -8.56 21.81
CA LEU A 188 0.62 -9.77 21.51
C LEU A 188 -0.28 -10.75 20.77
N MET A 189 0.15 -11.18 19.59
CA MET A 189 -0.54 -12.18 18.79
C MET A 189 0.39 -13.28 18.30
N GLU A 190 -0.18 -14.40 17.85
CA GLU A 190 0.53 -15.54 17.27
C GLU A 190 -0.18 -16.00 15.99
N ILE A 191 0.57 -16.29 14.94
CA ILE A 191 0.04 -16.88 13.71
C ILE A 191 -0.12 -18.39 13.94
N ARG A 192 -1.33 -18.93 13.81
CA ARG A 192 -1.63 -20.34 14.13
C ARG A 192 -1.90 -21.21 12.92
N GLU A 193 -2.46 -20.65 11.85
CA GLU A 193 -2.74 -21.37 10.61
C GLU A 193 -2.58 -20.42 9.42
N LEU A 194 -1.87 -20.88 8.41
CA LEU A 194 -1.74 -20.26 7.09
C LEU A 194 -1.81 -21.40 6.07
N PHE A 195 -2.96 -21.59 5.44
CA PHE A 195 -3.23 -22.76 4.61
C PHE A 195 -3.98 -22.39 3.34
N GLU A 196 -3.55 -22.92 2.20
CA GLU A 196 -4.35 -23.03 0.98
C GLU A 196 -4.35 -24.48 0.52
N ASP A 197 -5.52 -25.02 0.17
CA ASP A 197 -5.58 -26.31 -0.49
C ASP A 197 -5.13 -26.17 -1.96
N PRO A 198 -4.15 -26.95 -2.44
CA PRO A 198 -3.57 -26.75 -3.78
C PRO A 198 -4.56 -27.03 -4.91
N VAL A 199 -5.60 -27.84 -4.67
CA VAL A 199 -6.59 -28.28 -5.66
C VAL A 199 -7.86 -27.44 -5.56
N THR A 200 -8.47 -27.39 -4.38
CA THR A 200 -9.74 -26.70 -4.16
C THR A 200 -9.58 -25.20 -3.95
N LYS A 201 -8.35 -24.72 -3.70
CA LYS A 201 -8.01 -23.33 -3.38
C LYS A 201 -8.60 -22.81 -2.08
N VAL A 202 -9.14 -23.67 -1.21
CA VAL A 202 -9.68 -23.27 0.10
C VAL A 202 -8.59 -22.61 0.95
N ARG A 203 -8.80 -21.36 1.37
CA ARG A 203 -7.86 -20.58 2.18
C ARG A 203 -8.29 -20.50 3.65
N ARG A 204 -7.38 -20.80 4.57
CA ARG A 204 -7.66 -20.75 6.01
C ARG A 204 -6.55 -19.99 6.73
N VAL A 205 -6.93 -18.89 7.35
CA VAL A 205 -6.06 -18.08 8.20
C VAL A 205 -6.56 -18.13 9.64
N ARG A 206 -5.68 -18.47 10.59
CA ARG A 206 -5.97 -18.36 12.02
C ARG A 206 -4.89 -17.57 12.74
N GLU A 207 -5.34 -16.57 13.47
CA GLU A 207 -4.53 -15.77 14.39
C GLU A 207 -4.98 -16.09 15.82
N LYS A 208 -4.07 -15.97 16.79
CA LYS A 208 -4.41 -15.98 18.21
C LYS A 208 -3.98 -14.68 18.85
N LEU A 209 -4.96 -13.90 19.34
CA LEU A 209 -4.71 -12.73 20.17
C LEU A 209 -4.51 -13.16 21.62
N ASN A 210 -3.28 -13.05 22.10
CA ASN A 210 -2.92 -13.37 23.47
C ASN A 210 -3.21 -12.22 24.44
N ARG A 211 -3.15 -10.96 23.97
CA ARG A 211 -3.57 -9.75 24.71
C ARG A 211 -3.60 -8.53 23.79
N GLY A 212 -4.35 -7.51 24.17
CA GLY A 212 -4.41 -6.23 23.46
C GLY A 212 -5.59 -6.17 22.50
N GLU A 213 -5.39 -5.54 21.34
CA GLU A 213 -6.42 -5.36 20.32
C GLU A 213 -5.88 -5.62 18.91
N LEU A 214 -6.72 -6.26 18.10
CA LEU A 214 -6.48 -6.57 16.70
C LEU A 214 -7.70 -6.11 15.90
N VAL A 215 -7.45 -5.41 14.79
CA VAL A 215 -8.49 -5.02 13.82
C VAL A 215 -8.18 -5.68 12.49
N ALA A 216 -9.09 -6.51 11.99
CA ALA A 216 -8.94 -7.21 10.72
C ALA A 216 -9.89 -6.60 9.66
N SER A 217 -9.38 -6.43 8.45
CA SER A 217 -10.14 -6.08 7.26
C SER A 217 -9.96 -7.21 6.24
N THR A 218 -11.00 -8.01 6.05
CA THR A 218 -10.98 -9.22 5.21
C THR A 218 -11.49 -8.93 3.81
N GLN A 219 -11.12 -9.79 2.86
CA GLN A 219 -11.65 -9.79 1.51
C GLN A 219 -12.78 -10.82 1.37
N ASN A 220 -13.52 -10.76 0.25
CA ASN A 220 -14.46 -11.82 -0.10
C ASN A 220 -13.73 -13.18 -0.21
N ARG A 221 -14.37 -14.26 0.24
CA ARG A 221 -13.82 -15.60 0.03
C ARG A 221 -13.58 -15.84 -1.45
N ASN A 222 -12.47 -16.51 -1.74
CA ASN A 222 -12.18 -17.00 -3.07
C ASN A 222 -13.00 -18.27 -3.40
N VAL A 223 -13.16 -19.17 -2.43
CA VAL A 223 -13.97 -20.39 -2.56
C VAL A 223 -14.66 -20.74 -1.24
N ASP A 224 -15.76 -21.49 -1.33
CA ASP A 224 -16.50 -21.98 -0.16
C ASP A 224 -15.61 -22.80 0.78
N GLY A 225 -15.75 -22.58 2.08
CA GLY A 225 -14.90 -23.17 3.12
C GLY A 225 -13.67 -22.33 3.49
N SER A 226 -13.41 -21.25 2.75
CA SER A 226 -12.35 -20.30 3.11
C SER A 226 -12.79 -19.37 4.24
N TYR A 227 -11.88 -19.06 5.17
CA TYR A 227 -12.17 -18.18 6.30
C TYR A 227 -10.93 -17.51 6.89
N HIS A 228 -11.17 -16.38 7.56
CA HIS A 228 -10.23 -15.74 8.48
C HIS A 228 -10.79 -15.83 9.91
N GLU A 229 -9.96 -16.26 10.85
CA GLU A 229 -10.36 -16.43 12.25
C GLU A 229 -9.36 -15.83 13.22
N VAL A 230 -9.88 -15.07 14.18
CA VAL A 230 -9.12 -14.52 15.31
C VAL A 230 -9.58 -15.20 16.59
N ALA A 231 -8.70 -16.01 17.17
CA ALA A 231 -8.94 -16.70 18.43
C ALA A 231 -8.37 -15.93 19.62
N THR A 232 -9.07 -15.97 20.73
CA THR A 232 -8.52 -15.69 22.06
C THR A 232 -8.22 -17.03 22.73
N GLU A 233 -7.98 -17.03 24.04
CA GLU A 233 -7.79 -18.27 24.79
C GLU A 233 -9.03 -19.19 24.77
N GLN A 234 -10.24 -18.63 24.72
CA GLN A 234 -11.48 -19.41 24.93
C GLN A 234 -12.59 -19.14 23.90
N VAL A 235 -12.44 -18.11 23.07
CA VAL A 235 -13.45 -17.68 22.11
C VAL A 235 -12.78 -17.44 20.77
N ALA A 236 -13.38 -17.92 19.69
CA ALA A 236 -12.93 -17.69 18.32
C ALA A 236 -13.93 -16.83 17.57
N ALA A 237 -13.45 -15.87 16.78
CA ALA A 237 -14.25 -15.04 15.92
C ALA A 237 -13.86 -15.30 14.46
N ARG A 238 -14.81 -15.78 13.66
CA ARG A 238 -14.58 -16.21 12.28
C ARG A 238 -15.43 -15.40 11.31
N THR A 239 -14.82 -14.97 10.21
CA THR A 239 -15.53 -14.47 9.03
C THR A 239 -15.12 -15.29 7.80
N GLU A 240 -16.02 -15.37 6.84
CA GLU A 240 -15.81 -16.05 5.56
C GLU A 240 -15.88 -15.08 4.38
N ASP A 241 -16.29 -13.83 4.61
CA ASP A 241 -16.55 -12.85 3.57
C ASP A 241 -15.85 -11.53 3.89
N GLU A 242 -15.95 -10.57 2.95
CA GLU A 242 -15.48 -9.20 3.16
C GLU A 242 -16.14 -8.58 4.39
N GLY A 243 -15.33 -7.87 5.17
CA GLY A 243 -15.81 -7.19 6.36
C GLY A 243 -14.66 -6.60 7.18
N GLN A 244 -15.04 -5.87 8.22
CA GLN A 244 -14.11 -5.26 9.14
C GLN A 244 -14.57 -5.49 10.58
N PHE A 245 -13.69 -6.01 11.42
CA PHE A 245 -14.02 -6.30 12.81
C PHE A 245 -12.82 -6.08 13.74
N SER A 246 -13.10 -5.84 15.03
CA SER A 246 -12.07 -5.79 16.07
C SER A 246 -12.27 -6.87 17.12
N VAL A 247 -11.14 -7.39 17.61
CA VAL A 247 -11.06 -8.29 18.76
C VAL A 247 -10.16 -7.64 19.80
N THR A 248 -10.70 -7.41 20.99
CA THR A 248 -9.94 -6.96 22.16
C THR A 248 -9.90 -8.09 23.18
N TYR A 249 -8.73 -8.36 23.77
CA TYR A 249 -8.57 -9.39 24.80
C TYR A 249 -7.65 -8.93 25.93
N ASN A 250 -8.10 -9.15 27.16
CA ASN A 250 -7.30 -8.93 28.37
C ASN A 250 -7.02 -10.28 29.05
N ASP A 251 -5.76 -10.68 29.06
CA ASP A 251 -5.28 -11.98 29.54
C ASP A 251 -5.38 -12.17 31.05
N GLN A 252 -5.35 -11.08 31.82
CA GLN A 252 -5.48 -11.12 33.29
C GLN A 252 -6.93 -11.36 33.71
N SER A 253 -7.87 -10.61 33.14
CA SER A 253 -9.30 -10.70 33.46
C SER A 253 -10.05 -11.75 32.63
N LYS A 254 -9.41 -12.31 31.60
CA LYS A 254 -10.00 -13.24 30.61
C LYS A 254 -11.23 -12.66 29.89
N LYS A 255 -11.35 -11.33 29.84
CA LYS A 255 -12.44 -10.64 29.14
C LYS A 255 -12.05 -10.38 27.69
N ALA A 256 -12.98 -10.64 26.79
CA ALA A 256 -12.84 -10.28 25.38
C ALA A 256 -14.01 -9.43 24.89
N SER A 257 -13.79 -8.69 23.81
CA SER A 257 -14.81 -7.96 23.08
C SER A 257 -14.63 -8.20 21.59
N PHE A 258 -15.72 -8.49 20.90
CA PHE A 258 -15.75 -8.71 19.45
C PHE A 258 -16.73 -7.70 18.86
N SER A 259 -16.25 -6.82 17.99
CA SER A 259 -17.02 -5.73 17.40
C SER A 259 -17.00 -5.86 15.89
N VAL A 260 -18.14 -5.74 15.23
CA VAL A 260 -18.24 -5.78 13.76
C VAL A 260 -18.54 -4.37 13.26
N PHE A 261 -17.71 -3.86 12.36
CA PHE A 261 -17.87 -2.55 11.74
C PHE A 261 -18.45 -2.67 10.34
N ASP A 262 -18.11 -3.74 9.63
CA ASP A 262 -18.68 -4.12 8.35
C ASP A 262 -18.71 -5.64 8.19
N GLY A 263 -19.62 -6.15 7.36
CA GLY A 263 -19.79 -7.58 7.11
C GLY A 263 -20.43 -8.36 8.27
N ARG A 264 -20.05 -9.64 8.41
CA ARG A 264 -20.59 -10.59 9.39
C ARG A 264 -19.46 -11.33 10.11
N LEU A 265 -19.64 -11.59 11.40
CA LEU A 265 -18.69 -12.35 12.22
C LEU A 265 -19.41 -13.42 13.03
N GLU A 266 -18.96 -14.67 12.95
CA GLU A 266 -19.41 -15.74 13.84
C GLU A 266 -18.49 -15.84 15.05
N VAL A 267 -19.03 -15.57 16.24
CA VAL A 267 -18.34 -15.71 17.52
C VAL A 267 -18.68 -17.06 18.14
N ARG A 268 -17.65 -17.88 18.38
CA ARG A 268 -17.76 -19.28 18.72
C ARG A 268 -17.09 -19.57 20.05
N THR A 269 -17.81 -20.30 20.89
CA THR A 269 -17.33 -20.93 22.11
C THR A 269 -17.64 -22.43 22.04
N GLU A 270 -17.13 -23.22 22.99
CA GLU A 270 -17.29 -24.67 23.00
C GLU A 270 -18.76 -25.16 22.91
N GLY A 271 -19.73 -24.37 23.40
CA GLY A 271 -21.14 -24.75 23.40
C GLY A 271 -22.10 -23.74 22.76
N ARG A 272 -21.61 -22.61 22.23
CA ARG A 272 -22.46 -21.54 21.71
C ARG A 272 -21.82 -20.85 20.51
N ARG A 273 -22.64 -20.51 19.53
CA ARG A 273 -22.28 -19.71 18.35
C ARG A 273 -23.23 -18.52 18.27
N GLU A 274 -22.69 -17.34 18.02
CA GLU A 274 -23.44 -16.11 17.86
C GLU A 274 -22.99 -15.42 16.57
N SER A 275 -23.94 -15.05 15.72
CA SER A 275 -23.64 -14.27 14.51
C SER A 275 -23.81 -12.79 14.80
N LEU A 276 -22.78 -12.00 14.54
CA LEU A 276 -22.81 -10.54 14.62
C LEU A 276 -22.82 -9.94 13.22
N VAL A 277 -23.51 -8.82 13.08
CA VAL A 277 -23.50 -8.00 11.85
C VAL A 277 -22.92 -6.61 12.14
N ALA A 278 -22.65 -5.84 11.09
CA ALA A 278 -22.17 -4.47 11.17
C ALA A 278 -22.92 -3.63 12.24
N GLY A 279 -22.16 -2.97 13.11
CA GLY A 279 -22.68 -2.18 14.23
C GLY A 279 -22.89 -2.97 15.51
N GLU A 280 -22.76 -4.30 15.51
CA GLU A 280 -22.92 -5.10 16.73
C GLU A 280 -21.60 -5.40 17.44
N ARG A 281 -21.69 -5.54 18.76
CA ARG A 281 -20.62 -6.05 19.63
C ARG A 281 -21.16 -7.14 20.54
N ILE A 282 -20.33 -8.12 20.83
CA ILE A 282 -20.53 -9.06 21.95
C ILE A 282 -19.29 -9.08 22.82
N ARG A 283 -19.46 -9.32 24.13
CA ARG A 283 -18.34 -9.48 25.06
C ARG A 283 -18.33 -10.89 25.61
N SER A 284 -17.17 -11.32 26.10
CA SER A 284 -17.04 -12.55 26.87
C SER A 284 -16.37 -12.30 28.21
N ASN A 285 -16.73 -13.13 29.19
CA ASN A 285 -15.99 -13.33 30.42
C ASN A 285 -15.58 -14.81 30.48
N GLY A 286 -14.36 -15.11 30.03
CA GLY A 286 -13.96 -16.46 29.69
C GLY A 286 -14.84 -17.05 28.57
N LYS A 287 -15.43 -18.23 28.82
CA LYS A 287 -16.32 -18.94 27.88
C LYS A 287 -17.74 -18.35 27.80
N ASN A 288 -18.12 -17.46 28.72
CA ASN A 288 -19.49 -16.95 28.81
C ASN A 288 -19.66 -15.71 27.93
N LEU A 289 -20.50 -15.80 26.90
CA LEU A 289 -20.88 -14.67 26.05
C LEU A 289 -22.00 -13.83 26.68
N THR A 290 -21.88 -12.51 26.61
CA THR A 290 -22.95 -11.57 26.99
C THR A 290 -24.05 -11.52 25.92
N GLY A 291 -25.09 -10.72 26.15
CA GLY A 291 -25.98 -10.29 25.07
C GLY A 291 -25.25 -9.39 24.06
N LYS A 292 -25.80 -9.29 22.84
CA LYS A 292 -25.34 -8.35 21.82
C LYS A 292 -25.63 -6.91 22.25
N GLN A 293 -24.73 -6.01 21.90
CA GLN A 293 -24.85 -4.57 22.14
C GLN A 293 -24.64 -3.82 20.83
N MET A 294 -25.47 -2.83 20.55
CA MET A 294 -25.31 -1.94 19.41
C MET A 294 -24.21 -0.90 19.68
N LEU A 295 -23.38 -0.65 18.68
CA LEU A 295 -22.33 0.37 18.67
C LEU A 295 -22.88 1.68 18.11
N PRO A 296 -22.34 2.83 18.56
CA PRO A 296 -22.49 4.08 17.82
C PRO A 296 -22.07 3.91 16.35
N ALA A 297 -22.76 4.58 15.44
CA ALA A 297 -22.37 4.59 14.04
C ALA A 297 -20.99 5.25 13.84
N VAL A 298 -20.32 4.90 12.73
CA VAL A 298 -19.05 5.50 12.32
C VAL A 298 -19.25 7.01 12.10
N VAL A 299 -18.37 7.83 12.66
CA VAL A 299 -18.40 9.28 12.51
C VAL A 299 -18.01 9.67 11.08
N ARG A 300 -18.77 10.57 10.46
CA ARG A 300 -18.43 11.15 9.16
C ARG A 300 -17.65 12.45 9.35
N LEU A 301 -16.42 12.49 8.85
CA LEU A 301 -15.57 13.68 8.94
C LEU A 301 -16.02 14.73 7.90
N SER A 302 -16.05 16.01 8.27
CA SER A 302 -16.55 17.08 7.41
C SER A 302 -15.43 17.97 6.89
N ALA A 303 -14.67 18.61 7.79
CA ALA A 303 -13.52 19.46 7.44
C ALA A 303 -12.34 19.26 8.40
N PRO A 304 -11.09 19.46 7.93
CA PRO A 304 -10.70 19.70 6.54
C PRO A 304 -11.04 18.51 5.64
N ARG A 305 -11.12 18.75 4.33
CA ARG A 305 -11.16 17.66 3.34
C ARG A 305 -9.88 16.84 3.49
N ASP A 306 -9.98 15.56 3.12
CA ASP A 306 -8.80 14.71 3.14
C ASP A 306 -7.68 15.31 2.26
N GLN A 307 -6.45 15.15 2.73
CA GLN A 307 -5.22 15.67 2.12
C GLN A 307 -5.14 17.19 1.96
N ARG A 308 -5.91 17.96 2.74
CA ARG A 308 -5.85 19.44 2.71
C ARG A 308 -4.44 19.93 3.07
N VAL A 309 -3.95 20.93 2.34
CA VAL A 309 -2.73 21.67 2.68
C VAL A 309 -3.12 23.05 3.22
N PHE A 310 -2.58 23.40 4.37
CA PHE A 310 -2.61 24.74 4.95
C PHE A 310 -1.24 25.38 4.76
N ILE A 311 -1.22 26.60 4.23
CA ILE A 311 -0.01 27.38 4.04
C ILE A 311 -0.20 28.64 4.89
N PHE A 312 0.72 28.85 5.82
CA PHE A 312 0.65 29.94 6.79
C PHE A 312 1.95 30.76 6.80
N GLU A 313 1.91 32.05 7.08
CA GLU A 313 3.15 32.82 7.22
C GLU A 313 3.90 32.42 8.51
N ASN A 314 3.14 32.26 9.61
CA ASN A 314 3.64 31.82 10.91
C ASN A 314 2.70 30.72 11.47
N PRO A 315 2.92 29.43 11.14
CA PRO A 315 2.05 28.32 11.57
C PRO A 315 1.74 28.28 13.07
N ASP A 316 2.71 28.65 13.91
CA ASP A 316 2.58 28.66 15.37
C ASP A 316 1.60 29.73 15.91
N GLN A 317 1.10 30.63 15.04
CA GLN A 317 0.12 31.65 15.38
C GLN A 317 -1.25 31.39 14.76
N GLU A 318 -1.37 30.34 13.96
CA GLU A 318 -2.57 30.03 13.19
C GLU A 318 -3.40 28.93 13.83
N THR A 319 -4.62 28.77 13.31
CA THR A 319 -5.56 27.76 13.80
C THR A 319 -6.08 26.85 12.70
N VAL A 320 -6.23 25.58 13.03
CA VAL A 320 -6.87 24.58 12.16
C VAL A 320 -8.12 24.07 12.87
N THR A 321 -9.27 24.20 12.22
CA THR A 321 -10.54 23.69 12.74
C THR A 321 -10.89 22.34 12.12
N LEU A 322 -11.04 21.33 12.96
CA LEU A 322 -11.55 20.02 12.61
C LEU A 322 -13.05 19.97 12.91
N THR A 323 -13.86 19.41 12.00
CA THR A 323 -15.31 19.27 12.15
C THR A 323 -15.80 17.94 11.63
N TRP A 324 -16.84 17.40 12.27
CA TRP A 324 -17.48 16.14 11.89
C TRP A 324 -19.00 16.21 12.09
N GLU A 325 -19.71 15.21 11.56
CA GLU A 325 -21.17 15.11 11.68
C GLU A 325 -21.59 14.53 13.03
N THR A 326 -22.75 14.96 13.53
CA THR A 326 -23.35 14.40 14.74
C THR A 326 -23.79 12.96 14.51
N VAL A 327 -23.45 12.05 15.43
CA VAL A 327 -23.94 10.67 15.45
C VAL A 327 -25.15 10.56 16.39
N PRO A 328 -26.31 10.05 15.93
CA PRO A 328 -27.47 9.83 16.79
C PRO A 328 -27.13 8.94 18.00
N GLY A 329 -27.53 9.37 19.20
CA GLY A 329 -27.28 8.65 20.44
C GLY A 329 -25.87 8.83 21.02
N ALA A 330 -24.98 9.58 20.35
CA ALA A 330 -23.68 9.95 20.89
C ALA A 330 -23.82 11.06 21.96
N LYS A 331 -23.18 10.84 23.11
CA LYS A 331 -23.04 11.81 24.20
C LYS A 331 -21.78 12.65 24.03
N SER A 332 -20.72 12.06 23.48
CA SER A 332 -19.44 12.71 23.24
C SER A 332 -18.68 11.98 22.13
N TYR A 333 -17.53 12.52 21.76
CA TYR A 333 -16.64 12.01 20.73
C TYR A 333 -15.23 11.89 21.28
N ARG A 334 -14.51 10.85 20.88
CA ARG A 334 -13.06 10.73 21.08
C ARG A 334 -12.36 11.17 19.80
N LEU A 335 -11.62 12.27 19.89
CA LEU A 335 -10.79 12.79 18.81
C LEU A 335 -9.35 12.33 19.04
N GLU A 336 -8.76 11.69 18.03
CA GLU A 336 -7.34 11.39 17.98
C GLU A 336 -6.67 12.14 16.84
N ILE A 337 -5.47 12.67 17.12
CA ILE A 337 -4.58 13.29 16.13
C ILE A 337 -3.19 12.71 16.34
N ALA A 338 -2.56 12.27 15.25
CA ALA A 338 -1.23 11.68 15.24
C ALA A 338 -0.43 12.20 14.04
N ASP A 339 0.88 12.02 14.09
CA ASP A 339 1.82 12.26 13.00
C ASP A 339 2.07 11.01 12.14
N LYS A 340 1.39 9.91 12.49
CA LYS A 340 1.46 8.61 11.83
C LYS A 340 0.07 7.96 11.68
N PRO A 341 -0.17 7.23 10.58
CA PRO A 341 -1.51 6.75 10.21
C PRO A 341 -2.06 5.59 11.05
N LEU A 342 -1.22 4.82 11.76
CA LEU A 342 -1.72 3.80 12.70
C LEU A 342 -2.03 4.36 14.08
N PHE A 343 -1.80 5.66 14.30
CA PHE A 343 -2.00 6.34 15.58
C PHE A 343 -1.22 5.66 16.71
N ALA A 344 -0.03 5.11 16.43
CA ALA A 344 0.88 4.65 17.47
C ALA A 344 1.36 5.87 18.26
N ASN A 345 0.85 6.04 19.49
CA ASN A 345 1.10 7.20 20.35
C ASN A 345 0.58 8.54 19.77
N PRO A 346 -0.75 8.75 19.72
CA PRO A 346 -1.32 9.97 19.17
C PRO A 346 -0.91 11.19 20.01
N GLN A 347 -0.51 12.27 19.34
CA GLN A 347 -0.16 13.55 19.95
C GLN A 347 -1.35 14.20 20.67
N TYR A 348 -2.56 13.89 20.21
CA TYR A 348 -3.81 14.34 20.82
C TYR A 348 -4.77 13.16 20.97
N ASN A 349 -5.30 12.95 22.17
CA ASN A 349 -6.37 11.98 22.43
C ASN A 349 -7.30 12.56 23.51
N ALA A 350 -8.46 13.07 23.11
CA ALA A 350 -9.36 13.74 24.05
C ALA A 350 -10.84 13.54 23.74
N LEU A 351 -11.65 13.72 24.78
CA LEU A 351 -13.11 13.76 24.67
C LEU A 351 -13.60 15.15 24.25
N ARG A 352 -14.59 15.17 23.36
CA ARG A 352 -15.27 16.37 22.86
C ARG A 352 -16.77 16.18 22.95
N GLU A 353 -17.48 17.14 23.55
CA GLU A 353 -18.95 17.12 23.60
C GLU A 353 -19.56 17.63 22.30
N GLY A 354 -18.92 18.63 21.69
CA GLY A 354 -19.30 19.16 20.38
C GLY A 354 -18.71 18.36 19.22
N THR A 355 -19.05 18.79 18.01
CA THR A 355 -18.62 18.18 16.75
C THR A 355 -17.48 18.92 16.05
N SER A 356 -16.72 19.69 16.82
CA SER A 356 -15.59 20.47 16.33
C SER A 356 -14.45 20.54 17.33
N ALA A 357 -13.23 20.69 16.83
CA ALA A 357 -12.05 21.00 17.62
C ALA A 357 -11.21 22.07 16.91
N VAL A 358 -10.77 23.08 17.65
CA VAL A 358 -9.82 24.08 17.17
C VAL A 358 -8.45 23.71 17.68
N LEU A 359 -7.50 23.54 16.75
CA LEU A 359 -6.09 23.34 17.03
C LEU A 359 -5.40 24.69 16.90
N THR A 360 -4.70 25.11 17.95
CA THR A 360 -3.97 26.38 18.00
C THR A 360 -2.48 26.10 17.97
N ALA A 361 -1.70 26.94 17.29
CA ALA A 361 -0.24 26.82 17.24
C ALA A 361 0.21 25.42 16.79
N ILE A 362 -0.38 24.95 15.68
CA ILE A 362 -0.04 23.64 15.11
C ILE A 362 1.27 23.79 14.32
N PRO A 363 2.34 23.06 14.71
CA PRO A 363 3.60 23.13 13.99
C PRO A 363 3.44 22.70 12.53
N GLU A 364 4.49 22.97 11.75
CA GLU A 364 4.60 22.39 10.42
C GLU A 364 4.69 20.87 10.50
N GLY A 365 4.04 20.20 9.55
CA GLY A 365 4.07 18.75 9.47
C GLY A 365 2.85 18.14 8.82
N VAL A 366 2.83 16.81 8.86
CA VAL A 366 1.72 15.98 8.38
C VAL A 366 0.96 15.45 9.58
N TYR A 367 -0.36 15.58 9.54
CA TYR A 367 -1.26 15.17 10.61
C TYR A 367 -2.35 14.25 10.09
N PHE A 368 -2.59 13.18 10.83
CA PHE A 368 -3.69 12.23 10.66
C PHE A 368 -4.65 12.43 11.80
N TRP A 369 -5.96 12.47 11.52
CA TRP A 369 -6.97 12.60 12.56
C TRP A 369 -8.16 11.67 12.29
N ARG A 370 -8.73 11.16 13.38
CA ARG A 370 -9.91 10.28 13.36
C ARG A 370 -10.79 10.53 14.56
N VAL A 371 -12.07 10.21 14.43
CA VAL A 371 -13.06 10.43 15.49
C VAL A 371 -13.90 9.17 15.72
N ALA A 372 -14.11 8.81 16.98
CA ALA A 372 -15.08 7.78 17.38
C ALA A 372 -16.20 8.41 18.21
N ALA A 373 -17.44 8.02 17.94
CA ALA A 373 -18.58 8.42 18.76
C ALA A 373 -18.64 7.57 20.05
N ILE A 374 -19.08 8.19 21.14
CA ILE A 374 -19.32 7.53 22.43
C ILE A 374 -20.80 7.70 22.76
N SER A 375 -21.51 6.58 22.89
CA SER A 375 -22.93 6.59 23.26
C SER A 375 -23.17 7.10 24.68
N GLY A 376 -24.43 7.42 25.00
CA GLY A 376 -24.84 7.71 26.38
C GLY A 376 -24.59 6.59 27.40
N GLN A 377 -24.32 5.36 26.95
CA GLN A 377 -23.94 4.22 27.80
C GLN A 377 -22.40 4.06 27.93
N ASP A 378 -21.64 5.10 27.58
CA ASP A 378 -20.17 5.12 27.57
C ASP A 378 -19.55 4.02 26.68
N VAL A 379 -20.26 3.63 25.63
CA VAL A 379 -19.78 2.67 24.63
C VAL A 379 -19.17 3.42 23.47
N THR A 380 -17.87 3.25 23.27
CA THR A 380 -17.12 3.74 22.11
C THR A 380 -17.43 2.89 20.88
N GLY A 381 -17.86 3.55 19.81
CA GLY A 381 -18.01 2.97 18.47
C GLY A 381 -16.67 2.86 17.72
N PRO A 382 -16.69 2.42 16.45
CA PRO A 382 -15.52 2.49 15.59
C PRO A 382 -15.01 3.92 15.41
N TYR A 383 -13.69 4.05 15.21
CA TYR A 383 -13.13 5.27 14.64
C TYR A 383 -13.54 5.40 13.18
N SER A 384 -13.71 6.65 12.73
CA SER A 384 -13.77 6.98 11.31
C SER A 384 -12.50 6.52 10.58
N SER A 385 -12.59 6.33 9.26
CA SER A 385 -11.40 6.42 8.41
C SER A 385 -10.67 7.73 8.73
N HIS A 386 -9.35 7.67 8.85
CA HIS A 386 -8.59 8.87 9.15
C HIS A 386 -8.64 9.83 7.96
N ARG A 387 -8.55 11.12 8.25
CA ARG A 387 -8.19 12.12 7.25
C ARG A 387 -6.81 12.66 7.53
N ARG A 388 -6.13 13.06 6.47
CA ARG A 388 -4.82 13.67 6.50
C ARG A 388 -4.92 15.16 6.18
N PHE A 389 -4.10 15.98 6.82
CA PHE A 389 -3.81 17.34 6.36
C PHE A 389 -2.34 17.68 6.59
N ARG A 390 -1.85 18.69 5.89
CA ARG A 390 -0.48 19.20 6.02
C ARG A 390 -0.52 20.67 6.43
N VAL A 391 0.40 21.06 7.30
CA VAL A 391 0.68 22.46 7.65
C VAL A 391 2.10 22.78 7.17
N SER A 392 2.24 23.88 6.43
CA SER A 392 3.51 24.35 5.88
C SER A 392 3.60 25.87 5.98
N SER A 393 4.81 26.44 6.09
CA SER A 393 4.96 27.89 5.98
C SER A 393 5.11 28.39 4.55
N GLU A 394 4.71 29.64 4.31
CA GLU A 394 4.97 30.33 3.03
C GLU A 394 6.48 30.46 2.73
N LYS A 395 7.33 30.50 3.76
CA LYS A 395 8.79 30.61 3.63
C LYS A 395 9.44 29.38 2.98
N ILE A 396 8.77 28.23 2.98
CA ILE A 396 9.26 26.97 2.39
C ILE A 396 8.85 26.81 0.92
N ARG A 397 7.97 27.67 0.38
CA ARG A 397 7.90 27.82 -1.09
C ARG A 397 9.12 28.61 -1.55
N ASP A 398 10.29 28.00 -1.40
CA ASP A 398 11.48 28.47 -2.08
C ASP A 398 11.27 28.15 -3.56
N SER A 399 10.58 29.04 -4.27
CA SER A 399 10.42 28.94 -5.72
C SER A 399 11.74 29.03 -6.49
N SER A 400 12.87 29.24 -5.79
CA SER A 400 14.21 29.14 -6.35
C SER A 400 14.84 27.75 -6.21
N ASP A 401 14.22 26.85 -5.44
CA ASP A 401 14.60 25.44 -5.41
C ASP A 401 14.27 24.79 -6.75
N THR A 402 15.31 24.18 -7.35
CA THR A 402 15.25 23.51 -8.65
C THR A 402 15.72 22.06 -8.54
N GLU A 403 16.06 21.59 -7.33
CA GLU A 403 16.49 20.22 -7.09
C GLU A 403 15.27 19.33 -6.93
N PRO A 404 15.10 18.28 -7.76
CA PRO A 404 13.98 17.36 -7.61
C PRO A 404 14.04 16.60 -6.27
N PRO A 405 12.87 16.29 -5.66
CA PRO A 405 12.83 15.55 -4.40
C PRO A 405 13.41 14.14 -4.58
N ILE A 406 14.09 13.61 -3.57
CA ILE A 406 14.49 12.20 -3.61
C ILE A 406 13.24 11.30 -3.72
N LEU A 407 13.35 10.20 -4.46
CA LEU A 407 12.33 9.15 -4.51
C LEU A 407 13.01 7.79 -4.57
N GLU A 408 13.02 7.09 -3.45
CA GLU A 408 13.62 5.77 -3.31
C GLU A 408 12.54 4.75 -2.94
N ILE A 409 12.48 3.65 -3.71
CA ILE A 409 11.65 2.49 -3.37
C ILE A 409 12.57 1.47 -2.70
N THR A 410 12.45 1.36 -1.38
CA THR A 410 13.28 0.49 -0.56
C THR A 410 12.79 -0.95 -0.60
N ASP A 411 11.46 -1.15 -0.68
CA ASP A 411 10.83 -2.46 -0.80
C ASP A 411 9.79 -2.44 -1.93
N PHE A 412 9.76 -3.48 -2.74
CA PHE A 412 8.80 -3.70 -3.80
C PHE A 412 8.47 -5.19 -3.88
N VAL A 413 7.53 -5.62 -3.03
CA VAL A 413 7.25 -7.04 -2.79
C VAL A 413 5.87 -7.38 -3.34
N GLN A 414 5.81 -8.32 -4.27
CA GLN A 414 4.55 -8.82 -4.80
C GLN A 414 4.00 -9.95 -3.92
N VAL A 415 2.74 -9.82 -3.51
CA VAL A 415 1.96 -10.82 -2.77
C VAL A 415 0.68 -11.09 -3.57
N GLY A 416 0.70 -12.15 -4.37
CA GLY A 416 -0.40 -12.48 -5.30
C GLY A 416 -0.66 -11.36 -6.31
N ALA A 417 -1.88 -10.83 -6.31
CA ALA A 417 -2.33 -9.71 -7.14
C ALA A 417 -2.02 -8.32 -6.55
N THR A 418 -1.20 -8.25 -5.50
CA THR A 418 -0.96 -7.02 -4.75
C THR A 418 0.54 -6.75 -4.66
N ILE A 419 0.94 -5.48 -4.66
CA ILE A 419 2.31 -5.06 -4.37
C ILE A 419 2.33 -4.28 -3.07
N ILE A 420 3.21 -4.68 -2.15
CA ILE A 420 3.64 -3.89 -1.02
C ILE A 420 4.82 -3.03 -1.47
N VAL A 421 4.67 -1.72 -1.34
CA VAL A 421 5.69 -0.75 -1.71
C VAL A 421 6.04 0.10 -0.49
N ASN A 422 7.31 0.06 -0.11
CA ASN A 422 7.84 0.94 0.92
C ASN A 422 8.94 1.79 0.31
N GLY A 423 9.06 3.02 0.79
CA GLY A 423 10.08 3.91 0.30
C GLY A 423 10.22 5.19 1.10
N ARG A 424 11.10 6.05 0.59
CA ARG A 424 11.37 7.36 1.14
C ARG A 424 11.34 8.40 0.04
N THR A 425 10.82 9.55 0.39
CA THR A 425 10.91 10.79 -0.37
C THR A 425 11.26 11.94 0.57
N GLU A 426 11.32 13.16 0.05
CA GLU A 426 11.53 14.34 0.88
C GLU A 426 10.36 14.56 1.85
N PRO A 427 10.62 14.90 3.13
CA PRO A 427 9.57 15.30 4.06
C PRO A 427 8.66 16.38 3.48
N GLY A 428 7.35 16.12 3.47
CA GLY A 428 6.38 17.08 2.96
C GLY A 428 6.07 16.96 1.46
N ALA A 429 6.86 16.21 0.69
CA ALA A 429 6.54 15.92 -0.72
C ALA A 429 5.16 15.24 -0.86
N THR A 430 4.53 15.46 -2.00
CA THR A 430 3.36 14.69 -2.45
C THR A 430 3.82 13.56 -3.33
N LEU A 431 3.25 12.37 -3.13
CA LEU A 431 3.61 11.16 -3.86
C LEU A 431 2.37 10.56 -4.51
N TRP A 432 2.53 10.10 -5.75
CA TRP A 432 1.51 9.35 -6.48
C TRP A 432 2.10 8.04 -6.98
N ALA A 433 1.26 7.00 -7.02
CA ALA A 433 1.47 5.79 -7.80
C ALA A 433 0.37 5.72 -8.85
N ASP A 434 0.75 5.85 -10.12
CA ASP A 434 -0.12 6.11 -11.25
C ASP A 434 -1.07 7.29 -10.98
N ASN A 435 -2.35 7.02 -10.73
CA ASN A 435 -3.37 8.03 -10.44
C ASN A 435 -3.77 8.06 -8.95
N GLU A 436 -3.19 7.20 -8.12
CA GLU A 436 -3.49 7.09 -6.70
C GLU A 436 -2.46 7.89 -5.88
N LYS A 437 -2.95 8.83 -5.07
CA LYS A 437 -2.09 9.62 -4.19
C LYS A 437 -1.76 8.84 -2.93
N LEU A 438 -0.48 8.72 -2.63
CA LEU A 438 0.05 7.97 -1.50
C LEU A 438 0.28 8.85 -0.27
N ASP A 439 0.18 8.22 0.90
CA ASP A 439 0.50 8.85 2.17
C ASP A 439 2.01 8.81 2.44
N VAL A 440 2.59 9.99 2.54
CA VAL A 440 3.96 10.24 2.99
C VAL A 440 3.87 10.83 4.39
N ASP A 441 4.54 10.20 5.34
CA ASP A 441 4.60 10.67 6.73
C ASP A 441 5.54 11.88 6.89
N HIS A 442 5.64 12.39 8.11
CA HIS A 442 6.46 13.56 8.43
C HIS A 442 7.97 13.34 8.22
N SER A 443 8.42 12.08 8.17
CA SER A 443 9.83 11.72 7.95
C SER A 443 10.17 11.52 6.46
N GLY A 444 9.16 11.66 5.57
CA GLY A 444 9.31 11.33 4.16
C GLY A 444 9.12 9.84 3.86
N THR A 445 8.81 9.00 4.86
CA THR A 445 8.59 7.57 4.65
C THR A 445 7.17 7.35 4.12
N PHE A 446 7.01 6.42 3.18
CA PHE A 446 5.70 6.03 2.66
C PHE A 446 5.55 4.52 2.58
N TYR A 447 4.30 4.09 2.66
CA TYR A 447 3.87 2.69 2.58
C TYR A 447 2.61 2.63 1.71
N ALA A 448 2.62 1.78 0.68
CA ALA A 448 1.49 1.60 -0.21
C ALA A 448 1.21 0.11 -0.47
N VAL A 449 -0.07 -0.23 -0.52
CA VAL A 449 -0.56 -1.53 -1.03
C VAL A 449 -1.25 -1.24 -2.35
N ILE A 450 -0.66 -1.68 -3.45
CA ILE A 450 -1.20 -1.46 -4.78
C ILE A 450 -1.79 -2.76 -5.29
N ARG A 451 -3.11 -2.79 -5.47
CA ARG A 451 -3.79 -3.94 -6.07
C ARG A 451 -3.70 -3.87 -7.59
N LEU A 452 -3.07 -4.87 -8.17
CA LEU A 452 -2.93 -5.03 -9.60
C LEU A 452 -4.22 -5.59 -10.17
N ARG A 453 -4.69 -4.97 -11.25
CA ARG A 453 -5.97 -5.29 -11.90
C ARG A 453 -5.81 -5.94 -13.27
N LYS A 454 -4.58 -6.02 -13.75
CA LYS A 454 -4.24 -6.50 -15.08
C LYS A 454 -3.32 -7.71 -14.95
N GLU A 455 -3.68 -8.78 -15.64
CA GLU A 455 -2.83 -9.96 -15.80
C GLU A 455 -1.64 -9.65 -16.73
N GLY A 456 -0.52 -10.29 -16.47
CA GLY A 456 0.73 -10.07 -17.16
C GLY A 456 1.52 -8.90 -16.58
N ASN A 457 2.24 -8.18 -17.45
CA ASN A 457 3.11 -7.09 -17.02
C ASN A 457 2.32 -5.84 -16.60
N ASN A 458 2.71 -5.31 -15.44
CA ASN A 458 2.22 -4.09 -14.82
C ASN A 458 3.40 -3.17 -14.58
N ASP A 459 3.39 -1.99 -15.18
CA ASP A 459 4.35 -0.92 -14.91
C ASP A 459 3.67 0.10 -14.00
N LEU A 460 4.23 0.33 -12.82
CA LEU A 460 3.76 1.30 -11.84
C LEU A 460 4.65 2.53 -11.89
N ARG A 461 4.04 3.68 -12.15
CA ARG A 461 4.71 4.98 -12.23
C ARG A 461 4.57 5.71 -10.90
N PHE A 462 5.70 5.92 -10.22
CA PHE A 462 5.76 6.72 -9.00
C PHE A 462 6.24 8.13 -9.32
N VAL A 463 5.53 9.14 -8.85
CA VAL A 463 5.91 10.55 -9.01
C VAL A 463 5.92 11.21 -7.64
N ALA A 464 7.07 11.74 -7.22
CA ALA A 464 7.19 12.59 -6.05
C ALA A 464 7.33 14.04 -6.50
N GLN A 465 6.58 14.95 -5.87
CA GLN A 465 6.65 16.39 -6.10
C GLN A 465 6.90 17.12 -4.78
N ASP A 466 7.90 18.00 -4.75
CA ASP A 466 8.22 18.83 -3.59
C ASP A 466 7.26 20.04 -3.47
N THR A 467 7.58 20.98 -2.58
CA THR A 467 6.77 22.19 -2.39
C THR A 467 7.05 23.30 -3.41
N ALA A 468 8.21 23.26 -4.09
CA ALA A 468 8.60 24.16 -5.17
C ALA A 468 8.02 23.74 -6.53
N GLY A 469 7.53 22.51 -6.64
CA GLY A 469 6.93 21.91 -7.82
C GLY A 469 7.89 20.99 -8.61
N ASN A 470 9.11 20.76 -8.15
CA ASN A 470 10.03 19.84 -8.82
C ASN A 470 9.57 18.40 -8.66
N GLU A 471 9.76 17.59 -9.70
CA GLU A 471 9.26 16.22 -9.76
C GLU A 471 10.38 15.21 -9.98
N THR A 472 10.31 14.09 -9.25
CA THR A 472 11.09 12.88 -9.53
C THR A 472 10.15 11.75 -9.90
N GLU A 473 10.45 11.09 -11.02
CA GLU A 473 9.69 9.97 -11.52
C GLU A 473 10.50 8.66 -11.45
N LEU A 474 9.84 7.59 -11.04
CA LEU A 474 10.40 6.24 -11.02
C LEU A 474 9.37 5.23 -11.52
N ILE A 475 9.78 4.32 -12.42
CA ILE A 475 8.92 3.24 -12.89
C ILE A 475 9.42 1.91 -12.31
N LYS A 476 8.49 1.11 -11.76
CA LYS A 476 8.74 -0.27 -11.31
C LYS A 476 7.80 -1.21 -12.06
N SER A 477 8.36 -2.28 -12.62
CA SER A 477 7.59 -3.29 -13.34
C SER A 477 7.41 -4.55 -12.50
N THR A 478 6.27 -5.21 -12.65
CA THR A 478 6.03 -6.55 -12.09
C THR A 478 5.12 -7.37 -13.00
N TYR A 479 5.07 -8.68 -12.77
CA TYR A 479 4.25 -9.60 -13.54
C TYR A 479 3.27 -10.35 -12.62
N VAL A 480 1.98 -10.36 -12.98
CA VAL A 480 0.92 -11.06 -12.22
C VAL A 480 0.23 -12.07 -13.09
N GLU A 481 0.05 -13.28 -12.58
CA GLU A 481 -0.93 -14.23 -13.11
C GLU A 481 -2.13 -14.26 -12.16
N PHE A 482 -3.33 -14.04 -12.70
CA PHE A 482 -4.56 -14.24 -11.95
C PHE A 482 -4.90 -15.73 -12.07
N PHE A 483 -4.69 -16.49 -11.00
CA PHE A 483 -5.12 -17.88 -10.92
C PHE A 483 -6.55 -18.00 -10.41
#